data_AF-A0AAV3H620-F1
#
_entry.id   AF-A0AAV3H620-F1
#
_cell.length_a   1.000
_cell.length_b   1.000
_cell.length_c   1.000
_cell.angle_alpha   90.00
_cell.angle_beta   90.00
_cell.angle_gamma   90.00
#
_symmetry.space_group_name_H-M   'P 1'
#
loop_
_entity.id
_entity.type
_entity.pdbx_description
1 polymer ?
#
loop_
_entity_poly.entity_id
_entity_poly.type
_entity_poly.pdbx_seq_one_letter_code
_entity_poly.pdbx_strand_id
1 'polypeptide(L)' 'MAKPARRKCKICKEWFHPAFSNQWWCSPEHGTKLALERRNKEREKAEKTAEKKRRREEQKQKDKI' A
#
# COMPACT_ATOMS: atom_id res chain seq x y z
N MET A 1 17.09 -13.07 25.03
CA MET A 1 16.22 -12.28 24.12
C MET A 1 15.00 -13.12 23.78
N ALA A 2 13.78 -12.66 24.09
CA ALA A 2 12.57 -13.39 23.74
C ALA A 2 12.43 -13.47 22.22
N LYS A 3 12.21 -14.67 21.67
CA LYS A 3 11.94 -14.81 20.23
C LYS A 3 10.69 -13.99 19.90
N PRO A 4 10.70 -13.17 18.84
CA PRO A 4 9.53 -12.39 18.48
C PRO A 4 8.35 -13.32 18.18
N ALA A 5 7.16 -12.88 18.58
CA ALA A 5 5.93 -13.62 18.36
C ALA A 5 5.76 -13.94 16.88
N ARG A 6 5.26 -15.15 16.59
CA ARG A 6 4.96 -15.56 15.22
C ARG A 6 3.96 -14.58 14.60
N ARG A 7 4.21 -14.19 13.36
CA ARG A 7 3.32 -13.33 12.57
C ARG A 7 2.82 -14.07 11.35
N LYS A 8 1.72 -13.59 10.81
CA LYS A 8 1.12 -14.13 9.58
C LYS A 8 1.57 -13.30 8.38
N CYS A 9 2.09 -13.95 7.35
CA CYS A 9 2.54 -13.29 6.13
C CYS A 9 1.36 -12.60 5.43
N LYS A 10 1.56 -11.36 4.97
CA LYS A 10 0.51 -10.62 4.24
C LYS A 10 0.25 -11.15 2.82
N ILE A 11 1.17 -11.93 2.25
CA ILE A 11 1.05 -12.49 0.89
C ILE A 11 0.49 -13.92 0.95
N CYS A 12 1.24 -14.87 1.50
CA CYS A 12 0.85 -16.28 1.52
C CYS A 12 0.06 -16.72 2.76
N LYS A 13 -0.16 -15.82 3.74
CA LYS A 13 -0.88 -16.13 4.99
C LYS A 13 -0.22 -17.20 5.89
N GLU A 14 1.03 -17.57 5.64
CA GLU A 14 1.78 -18.51 6.48
C GLU A 14 2.28 -17.87 7.78
N TRP A 15 2.42 -18.67 8.84
CA TRP A 15 3.02 -18.22 10.09
C TRP A 15 4.55 -18.27 10.01
N PHE A 16 5.20 -17.17 10.34
CA PHE A 16 6.66 -17.05 10.32
C PHE A 16 7.19 -16.32 11.56
N HIS A 17 8.48 -16.49 11.85
CA HIS A 17 9.17 -15.72 12.87
C HIS A 17 9.83 -14.51 12.21
N PRO A 18 9.37 -13.27 12.49
CA PRO A 18 9.98 -12.09 11.91
C PRO A 18 11.38 -11.85 12.48
N ALA A 19 12.34 -11.51 11.64
CA ALA A 19 13.67 -11.06 12.04
C ALA A 19 13.63 -9.64 12.63
N PHE A 20 12.68 -8.81 12.19
CA PHE A 20 12.54 -7.42 12.60
C PHE A 20 11.09 -7.06 12.95
N SER A 21 10.89 -6.09 13.84
CA SER A 21 9.56 -5.64 14.28
C SER A 21 8.66 -5.09 13.16
N ASN A 22 9.25 -4.65 12.04
CA ASN A 22 8.55 -4.14 10.85
C ASN A 22 8.36 -5.20 9.75
N GLN A 23 8.81 -6.44 9.96
CA GLN A 23 8.65 -7.50 8.98
C GLN A 23 7.23 -8.08 9.02
N TRP A 24 6.54 -8.03 7.87
CA TRP A 24 5.18 -8.55 7.66
C TRP A 24 5.11 -9.59 6.54
N TRP A 25 6.26 -10.08 6.10
CA TRP A 25 6.43 -11.04 5.02
C TRP A 25 7.36 -12.17 5.48
N CYS A 26 7.11 -13.41 5.04
CA CYS A 26 7.94 -14.55 5.43
C CYS A 26 9.25 -14.64 4.63
N SER A 27 9.27 -14.15 3.38
CA SER A 27 10.43 -14.22 2.48
C SER A 27 10.68 -12.89 1.77
N PRO A 28 11.93 -12.58 1.36
CA PRO A 28 12.26 -11.35 0.65
C PRO A 28 11.37 -11.09 -0.57
N GLU A 29 11.03 -12.13 -1.34
CA GLU A 29 10.13 -12.04 -2.50
C GLU A 29 8.75 -11.50 -2.13
N HIS A 30 8.18 -11.95 -1.01
CA HIS A 30 6.92 -11.45 -0.48
C HIS A 30 7.04 -10.02 0.05
N GLY A 31 8.21 -9.66 0.60
CA GLY A 31 8.52 -8.28 0.97
C GLY A 31 8.52 -7.35 -0.22
N THR A 32 9.20 -7.73 -1.31
CA THR A 32 9.24 -6.99 -2.57
C THR A 32 7.85 -6.84 -3.17
N LYS A 33 7.06 -7.93 -3.24
CA LYS A 33 5.67 -7.88 -3.71
C LYS A 33 4.85 -6.89 -2.89
N LEU A 34 4.95 -6.93 -1.56
CA LEU A 34 4.22 -6.01 -0.69
C LEU A 34 4.66 -4.55 -0.89
N ALA A 35 5.95 -4.29 -1.11
CA ALA A 35 6.46 -2.95 -1.40
C ALA A 35 5.95 -2.42 -2.75
N LEU A 36 5.93 -3.25 -3.78
CA LEU A 36 5.39 -2.91 -5.10
C LEU A 36 3.89 -2.60 -5.03
N GLU A 37 3.11 -3.44 -4.35
CA GLU A 37 1.67 -3.22 -4.14
C GLU A 37 1.38 -1.89 -3.45
N ARG A 38 2.18 -1.55 -2.41
CA ARG A 38 2.06 -0.25 -1.73
C ARG A 38 2.33 0.90 -2.68
N ARG A 39 3.42 0.84 -3.46
CA ARG A 39 3.78 1.87 -4.43
C ARG A 39 2.71 2.05 -5.50
N ASN A 40 2.16 0.96 -6.03
CA ASN A 40 1.08 1.00 -7.02
C ASN A 40 -0.19 1.63 -6.44
N LYS A 41 -0.55 1.27 -5.20
CA LYS A 41 -1.70 1.86 -4.52
C LYS A 41 -1.54 3.36 -4.26
N GLU A 42 -0.33 3.82 -3.95
CA GLU A 42 -0.05 5.25 -3.80
C GLU A 42 -0.18 6.00 -5.14
N ARG A 43 0.31 5.41 -6.24
CA ARG A 43 0.13 5.95 -7.58
C ARG A 43 -1.35 6.07 -7.95
N GLU A 44 -2.12 4.99 -7.79
CA GLU A 44 -3.56 5.00 -8.09
C GLU A 44 -4.32 6.05 -7.26
N LYS A 45 -3.97 6.20 -5.98
CA LYS A 45 -4.54 7.24 -5.12
C LYS A 45 -4.20 8.65 -5.61
N ALA A 46 -2.96 8.88 -6.04
CA ALA A 46 -2.53 10.17 -6.58
C ALA A 46 -3.30 10.50 -7.86
N GLU A 47 -3.43 9.54 -8.77
CA GLU A 47 -4.18 9.68 -10.03
C GLU A 47 -5.66 9.97 -9.78
N LYS A 48 -6.31 9.19 -8.90
CA LYS A 48 -7.71 9.43 -8.51
C LYS A 48 -7.90 10.80 -7.84
N THR A 49 -6.92 11.27 -7.08
CA THR A 49 -7.00 12.59 -6.45
C THR A 49 -6.84 13.71 -7.47
N ALA A 50 -5.92 13.55 -8.42
CA ALA A 50 -5.73 14.49 -9.53
C ALA A 50 -6.97 14.57 -10.43
N GLU A 51 -7.56 13.42 -10.79
CA GLU A 51 -8.78 13.36 -11.59
C GLU A 51 -9.96 14.05 -10.87
N LYS A 52 -10.17 13.73 -9.58
CA LYS A 52 -11.22 14.40 -8.79
C LYS A 52 -11.01 15.90 -8.70
N LYS A 53 -9.77 16.37 -8.62
CA LYS A 53 -9.45 17.81 -8.61
C LYS A 53 -9.80 18.45 -9.96
N ARG A 54 -9.38 17.83 -11.07
CA ARG A 54 -9.71 18.30 -12.44
C ARG A 54 -11.22 18.40 -12.65
N ARG A 55 -11.97 17.34 -12.34
CA ARG A 55 -13.43 17.32 -12.50
C ARG A 55 -14.13 18.40 -11.67
N ARG A 56 -13.66 18.67 -10.44
CA ARG A 56 -14.21 19.74 -9.59
C ARG A 56 -13.92 21.12 -10.16
N GLU A 57 -12.75 21.32 -10.75
CA GLU A 57 -12.37 22.59 -11.37
C GLU A 57 -13.17 22.84 -12.64
N GLU A 58 -13.32 21.83 -13.51
CA GLU A 58 -14.16 21.90 -14.71
C GLU A 58 -15.62 22.20 -14.37
N GLN A 59 -16.18 21.56 -13.34
CA GLN A 59 -17.54 21.85 -12.89
C GLN A 59 -17.68 23.31 -12.42
N LYS A 60 -16.72 23.82 -11.63
CA LYS A 60 -16.72 25.21 -11.17
C LYS A 60 -16.59 26.22 -12.30
N GLN A 61 -15.88 25.89 -13.38
CA GLN A 61 -15.78 26.76 -14.56
C GLN A 61 -17.10 26.78 -15.34
N LYS A 62 -17.76 25.62 -15.49
CA LYS A 62 -19.08 25.54 -16.14
C LYS A 62 -20.19 26.26 -15.37
N ASP A 63 -20.15 26.24 -14.03
CA ASP A 63 -21.13 26.93 -13.18
C ASP A 63 -20.97 28.47 -13.20
N LYS A 64 -19.84 28.98 -13.70
CA LYS A 64 -19.51 30.41 -13.76
C LYS A 64 -19.83 31.06 -15.11
N ILE A 65 -20.25 30.27 -16.10
CA ILE A 65 -20.69 30.72 -17.44
C ILE A 65 -22.22 30.62 -17.48
#